data_AF-A0A6C0EQH7-F1
#
_entry.id   AF-A0A6C0EQH7-F1
#
_cell.length_a   1.000
_cell.length_b   1.000
_cell.length_c   1.000
_cell.angle_alpha   90.00
_cell.angle_beta   90.00
_cell.angle_gamma   90.00
#
_symmetry.space_group_name_H-M   'P 1'
#
loop_
_entity.id
_entity.type
_entity.pdbx_description
1 polymer ?
#
loop_
_entity_poly.entity_id
_entity_poly.type
_entity_poly.pdbx_seq_one_letter_code
_entity_poly.pdbx_strand_id
1 'polypeptide(L)'
;MKLVSFDVGLRNLAFCILEGTSRKDLKITGWDLIDVMAEIGGLDKPLCHKCKKPACWVQQATIYACTRHKGTSGLTYTKSALSKKTKEELQALSLPLNIQGTTKKELVDKLYVVSSGSVWKRCVKSAKQGSVVDLAPAISDSLQMRANLWKGANLIVFEQQPDKRMLCVQGMLHMWFVTQGFRCKGVSAIHKLTNMTTIEDVTKTYKGRKKTGIVHAAELVPTEELKTFMLKHPKKDDLADSFLQGLWVLENGKH
;
A
#
# COMPACT_ATOMS: atom_id res chain seq x y z
N MET A 1 -1.99 -28.91 4.61
CA MET A 1 -2.63 -27.99 3.64
C MET A 1 -1.77 -26.73 3.53
N LYS A 2 -1.57 -26.18 2.33
CA LYS A 2 -1.01 -24.85 2.09
C LYS A 2 -2.14 -23.87 1.78
N LEU A 3 -2.40 -22.94 2.69
CA LEU A 3 -3.44 -21.92 2.61
C LEU A 3 -2.80 -20.54 2.46
N VAL A 4 -3.30 -19.71 1.54
CA VAL A 4 -2.92 -18.30 1.46
C VAL A 4 -4.12 -17.45 1.86
N SER A 5 -3.96 -16.61 2.87
CA SER A 5 -5.02 -15.75 3.41
C SER A 5 -4.66 -14.29 3.19
N PHE A 6 -5.55 -13.54 2.54
CA PHE A 6 -5.41 -12.12 2.28
C PHE A 6 -6.36 -11.28 3.13
N ASP A 7 -5.81 -10.25 3.78
CA ASP A 7 -6.55 -9.06 4.20
C ASP A 7 -6.43 -7.98 3.11
N VAL A 8 -7.56 -7.58 2.57
CA VAL A 8 -7.65 -6.82 1.31
C VAL A 8 -7.89 -5.35 1.60
N GLY A 9 -6.83 -4.54 1.52
CA GLY A 9 -6.93 -3.09 1.46
C GLY A 9 -6.98 -2.54 0.04
N LEU A 10 -7.28 -1.24 -0.09
CA LEU A 10 -7.28 -0.56 -1.40
C LEU A 10 -5.88 -0.41 -2.02
N ARG A 11 -4.85 -0.32 -1.17
CA ARG A 11 -3.43 -0.13 -1.54
C ARG A 11 -2.53 -1.27 -1.04
N ASN A 12 -2.78 -1.65 0.21
CA ASN A 12 -1.97 -2.63 0.91
C ASN A 12 -2.73 -3.96 0.90
N LEU A 13 -2.09 -5.02 0.45
CA LEU A 13 -2.61 -6.37 0.44
C LEU A 13 -1.76 -7.18 1.42
N ALA A 14 -2.24 -7.33 2.65
CA ALA A 14 -1.56 -8.16 3.63
C ALA A 14 -1.87 -9.63 3.32
N PHE A 15 -0.87 -10.50 3.37
CA PHE A 15 -1.08 -11.92 3.18
C PHE A 15 -0.30 -12.76 4.17
N CYS A 16 -0.86 -13.91 4.52
CA CYS A 16 -0.24 -14.93 5.34
C CYS A 16 -0.35 -16.28 4.61
N ILE A 17 0.75 -17.01 4.49
CA ILE A 17 0.84 -18.37 3.94
C ILE A 17 1.01 -19.32 5.10
N LEU A 18 -0.03 -20.12 5.33
CA LEU A 18 -0.11 -21.07 6.42
C LEU A 18 0.00 -22.49 5.87
N GLU A 19 0.92 -23.27 6.43
CA GLU A 19 1.12 -24.68 6.12
C GLU A 19 0.89 -25.54 7.36
N GLY A 20 -0.05 -26.47 7.28
CA GLY A 20 -0.40 -27.35 8.38
C GLY A 20 -1.79 -27.95 8.24
N THR A 21 -2.22 -28.66 9.26
CA THR A 21 -3.57 -29.26 9.37
C THR A 21 -4.28 -28.85 10.65
N SER A 22 -3.54 -28.34 11.64
CA SER A 22 -4.04 -27.89 12.94
C SER A 22 -3.13 -26.81 13.52
N ARG A 23 -3.46 -26.31 14.72
CA ARG A 23 -2.56 -25.40 15.46
C ARG A 23 -1.21 -26.03 15.83
N LYS A 24 -1.16 -27.35 16.02
CA LYS A 24 0.03 -28.03 16.56
C LYS A 24 1.17 -28.13 15.54
N ASP A 25 0.81 -28.24 14.27
CA ASP A 25 1.73 -28.40 13.14
C ASP A 25 1.76 -27.17 12.22
N LEU A 26 1.13 -26.07 12.65
CA LEU A 26 1.05 -24.84 11.88
C LEU A 26 2.42 -24.20 11.68
N LYS A 27 2.75 -23.92 10.43
CA LYS A 27 3.93 -23.15 10.01
C LYS A 27 3.49 -21.96 9.18
N ILE A 28 4.11 -20.82 9.41
CA ILE A 28 3.94 -19.63 8.57
C ILE A 28 5.12 -19.59 7.59
N THR A 29 4.89 -19.87 6.31
CA THR A 29 5.95 -19.92 5.28
C THR A 29 6.07 -18.62 4.47
N GLY A 30 5.15 -17.68 4.67
CA GLY A 30 5.22 -16.32 4.15
C GLY A 30 4.26 -15.41 4.90
N TRP A 31 4.70 -14.23 5.28
CA TRP A 31 3.85 -13.24 5.95
C TRP A 31 4.35 -11.83 5.65
N ASP A 32 3.65 -11.13 4.77
CA ASP A 32 4.13 -9.85 4.26
C ASP A 32 2.98 -8.95 3.79
N LEU A 33 3.32 -7.73 3.39
CA LEU A 33 2.43 -6.71 2.88
C LEU A 33 2.85 -6.29 1.48
N ILE A 34 1.97 -6.46 0.49
CA ILE A 34 2.15 -5.89 -0.85
C ILE A 34 1.62 -4.45 -0.84
N ASP A 35 2.47 -3.48 -1.18
CA ASP A 35 2.07 -2.09 -1.37
C ASP A 35 2.00 -1.78 -2.87
N VAL A 36 0.83 -2.03 -3.45
CA VAL A 36 0.60 -1.94 -4.90
C VAL A 36 0.98 -0.56 -5.46
N MET A 37 0.69 0.51 -4.71
CA MET A 37 1.00 1.87 -5.15
C MET A 37 2.50 2.20 -5.08
N ALA A 38 3.21 1.64 -4.11
CA ALA A 38 4.66 1.83 -4.02
C ALA A 38 5.37 1.08 -5.15
N GLU A 39 4.94 -0.14 -5.47
CA GLU A 39 5.52 -0.97 -6.53
C GLU A 39 5.37 -0.32 -7.92
N ILE A 40 4.18 0.20 -8.26
CA ILE A 40 3.96 0.95 -9.52
C ILE A 40 4.90 2.15 -9.64
N GLY A 41 5.22 2.79 -8.51
CA GLY A 41 6.07 3.97 -8.50
C GLY A 41 7.51 3.69 -8.94
N GLY A 42 7.94 2.42 -8.98
CA GLY A 42 9.36 2.07 -9.15
C GLY A 42 10.22 2.62 -8.00
N LEU A 43 9.59 2.95 -6.88
CA LEU A 43 10.27 3.54 -5.74
C LEU A 43 10.46 2.45 -4.70
N ASP A 44 11.69 1.96 -4.55
CA ASP A 44 12.09 1.19 -3.38
C ASP A 44 11.95 2.06 -2.14
N LYS A 45 10.75 2.04 -1.54
CA LYS A 45 10.38 2.70 -0.27
C LYS A 45 11.06 4.08 -0.14
N PRO A 46 10.67 5.06 -0.97
CA PRO A 46 11.36 6.35 -1.00
C PRO A 46 11.26 6.96 0.40
N LEU A 47 12.40 7.20 1.03
CA LEU A 47 12.43 7.68 2.41
C LEU A 47 12.48 9.20 2.42
N CYS A 48 11.70 9.80 3.32
CA CYS A 48 11.76 11.23 3.56
C CYS A 48 13.19 11.63 3.91
N HIS A 49 13.72 12.64 3.22
CA HIS A 49 15.08 13.16 3.42
C HIS A 49 15.39 13.43 4.90
N LYS A 50 14.43 14.02 5.62
CA LYS A 50 14.55 14.43 7.03
C LYS A 50 14.25 13.35 8.07
N CYS A 51 13.14 12.63 7.97
CA CYS A 51 12.69 11.72 9.06
C CYS A 51 12.74 10.24 8.74
N LYS A 52 13.20 9.88 7.54
CA LYS A 52 13.29 8.50 7.05
C LYS A 52 11.98 7.71 7.11
N LYS A 53 10.84 8.37 7.29
CA LYS A 53 9.50 7.79 7.09
C LYS A 53 9.18 7.72 5.59
N PRO A 54 8.23 6.87 5.16
CA PRO A 54 7.81 6.81 3.76
C PRO A 54 7.48 8.20 3.20
N ALA A 55 8.11 8.53 2.08
CA ALA A 55 7.88 9.75 1.34
C ALA A 55 6.71 9.57 0.37
N CYS A 56 6.00 10.67 0.14
CA CYS A 56 4.92 10.74 -0.84
C CYS A 56 5.05 11.96 -1.76
N TRP A 57 6.13 12.72 -1.60
CA TRP A 57 6.46 13.88 -2.40
C TRP A 57 7.88 13.75 -2.96
N VAL A 58 8.09 14.22 -4.18
CA VAL A 58 9.39 14.34 -4.85
C VAL A 58 9.58 15.76 -5.37
N GLN A 59 10.80 16.28 -5.25
CA GLN A 59 11.25 17.55 -5.78
C GLN A 59 12.54 17.31 -6.57
N GLN A 60 12.73 18.02 -7.68
CA GLN A 60 13.92 17.86 -8.56
C GLN A 60 14.19 16.40 -9.00
N ALA A 61 13.15 15.57 -9.06
CA ALA A 61 13.20 14.12 -9.33
C ALA A 61 13.98 13.24 -8.32
N THR A 62 14.82 13.80 -7.47
CA THR A 62 15.73 13.02 -6.59
C THR A 62 15.49 13.24 -5.09
N ILE A 63 14.84 14.33 -4.69
CA ILE A 63 14.63 14.67 -3.28
C ILE A 63 13.24 14.22 -2.84
N TYR A 64 13.17 13.28 -1.90
CA TYR A 64 11.92 12.72 -1.41
C TYR A 64 11.52 13.26 -0.03
N ALA A 65 10.25 13.56 0.18
CA ALA A 65 9.72 14.03 1.47
C ALA A 65 8.35 13.44 1.83
N CYS A 66 8.07 13.34 3.14
CA CYS A 66 6.72 13.11 3.62
C CYS A 66 5.93 14.44 3.67
N THR A 67 4.61 14.37 3.84
CA THR A 67 3.75 15.57 3.90
C THR A 67 4.21 16.62 4.92
N ARG A 68 4.79 16.18 6.05
CA ARG A 68 5.29 17.09 7.11
C ARG A 68 6.60 17.80 6.73
N HIS A 69 7.41 17.20 5.85
CA HIS A 69 8.77 17.66 5.56
C HIS A 69 8.99 18.10 4.10
N LYS A 70 7.92 18.14 3.30
CA LYS A 70 7.95 18.79 1.98
C LYS A 70 8.11 20.32 2.13
N GLY A 71 7.65 20.92 3.22
CA GLY A 71 7.62 22.38 3.37
C GLY A 71 6.63 23.08 2.43
N THR A 72 6.74 24.40 2.32
CA THR A 72 5.95 25.22 1.40
C THR A 72 6.54 25.12 0.00
N SER A 73 5.72 24.88 -1.03
CA SER A 73 6.18 24.99 -2.41
C SER A 73 6.56 26.45 -2.67
N GLY A 74 7.69 26.70 -3.33
CA GLY A 74 8.06 28.06 -3.76
C GLY A 74 7.05 28.64 -4.76
N LEU A 75 7.23 29.90 -5.16
CA LEU A 75 6.42 30.55 -6.20
C LEU A 75 6.37 29.69 -7.48
N THR A 76 5.16 29.30 -7.88
CA THR A 76 4.90 28.48 -9.06
C THR A 76 4.24 29.29 -10.15
N TYR A 77 4.74 29.12 -11.38
CA TYR A 77 4.11 29.70 -12.56
C TYR A 77 3.66 28.58 -13.50
N THR A 78 2.47 28.72 -14.09
CA THR A 78 2.08 27.89 -15.22
C THR A 78 2.69 28.46 -16.51
N LYS A 79 2.94 27.61 -17.52
CA LYS A 79 3.35 28.09 -18.84
C LYS A 79 2.35 29.12 -19.39
N SER A 80 1.04 28.92 -19.20
CA SER A 80 0.04 29.88 -19.70
C SER A 80 0.11 31.23 -18.97
N ALA A 81 0.38 31.24 -17.66
CA ALA A 81 0.57 32.49 -16.91
C ALA A 81 1.81 33.25 -17.36
N LEU A 82 2.93 32.56 -17.60
CA LEU A 82 4.16 33.17 -18.12
C LEU A 82 3.99 33.66 -19.57
N SER A 83 3.31 32.90 -20.42
CA SER A 83 3.06 33.29 -21.82
C SER A 83 2.19 34.55 -21.96
N LYS A 84 1.35 34.84 -20.95
CA LYS A 84 0.54 36.07 -20.90
C LYS A 84 1.32 37.33 -20.53
N LYS A 85 2.52 37.19 -19.94
CA LYS A 85 3.38 38.31 -19.56
C LYS A 85 4.12 38.92 -20.75
N THR A 86 4.48 40.19 -20.68
CA THR A 86 5.34 40.83 -21.68
C THR A 86 6.79 40.35 -21.54
N LYS A 87 7.63 40.64 -22.53
CA LYS A 87 9.04 40.25 -22.49
C LYS A 87 9.78 40.95 -21.35
N GLU A 88 9.45 42.22 -21.11
CA GLU A 88 10.02 43.07 -20.07
C GLU A 88 9.65 42.55 -18.67
N GLU A 89 8.39 42.16 -18.46
CA GLU A 89 7.95 41.51 -17.22
C GLU A 89 8.69 40.19 -16.96
N LEU A 90 8.91 39.39 -18.01
CA LEU A 90 9.64 38.13 -17.91
C LEU A 90 11.13 38.37 -17.63
N GLN A 91 11.74 39.41 -18.21
CA GLN A 91 13.12 39.80 -17.91
C GLN A 91 13.27 40.27 -16.46
N ALA A 92 12.34 41.07 -15.95
CA ALA A 92 12.31 41.49 -14.55
C ALA A 92 12.20 40.31 -13.58
N LEU A 93 11.36 39.31 -13.91
CA LEU A 93 11.26 38.06 -13.14
C LEU A 93 12.50 37.16 -13.25
N SER A 94 13.22 37.25 -14.35
CA SER A 94 14.41 36.43 -14.65
C SER A 94 15.68 36.97 -13.99
N LEU A 95 15.78 38.29 -13.82
CA LEU A 95 16.95 38.99 -13.27
C LEU A 95 17.37 38.50 -11.87
N PRO A 96 16.49 38.44 -10.85
CA PRO A 96 16.86 37.95 -9.52
C PRO A 96 17.18 36.44 -9.50
N LEU A 97 16.80 35.70 -10.53
CA LEU A 97 17.06 34.27 -10.69
C LEU A 97 18.28 33.98 -11.59
N ASN A 98 18.96 35.03 -12.07
CA ASN A 98 20.09 34.96 -12.98
C ASN A 98 19.78 34.19 -14.29
N ILE A 99 18.53 34.27 -14.77
CA ILE A 99 18.08 33.64 -16.00
C ILE A 99 18.27 34.62 -17.17
N GLN A 100 19.01 34.21 -18.19
CA GLN A 100 19.14 34.98 -19.43
C GLN A 100 18.32 34.36 -20.57
N GLY A 101 17.72 35.20 -21.40
CA GLY A 101 16.96 34.78 -22.57
C GLY A 101 16.80 35.92 -23.56
N THR A 102 16.93 35.61 -24.85
CA THR A 102 16.84 36.59 -25.93
C THR A 102 15.40 36.71 -26.46
N THR A 103 14.64 35.62 -26.38
CA THR A 103 13.25 35.55 -26.82
C THR A 103 12.29 35.38 -25.66
N LYS A 104 11.04 35.82 -25.86
CA LYS A 104 9.95 35.60 -24.90
C LYS A 104 9.75 34.12 -24.59
N LYS A 105 9.81 33.26 -25.62
CA LYS A 105 9.66 31.80 -25.48
C LYS A 105 10.75 31.19 -24.60
N GLU A 106 12.01 31.57 -24.82
CA GLU A 106 13.14 31.11 -23.99
C GLU A 106 12.97 31.51 -22.52
N LEU A 107 12.56 32.76 -22.26
CA LEU A 107 12.34 33.24 -20.89
C LEU A 107 11.19 32.46 -20.23
N VAL A 108 10.08 32.23 -20.94
CA VAL A 108 8.96 31.41 -20.45
C VAL A 108 9.41 29.99 -20.12
N ASP A 109 10.16 29.35 -21.01
CA ASP A 109 10.61 27.97 -20.80
C ASP A 109 11.61 27.87 -19.63
N LYS A 110 12.59 28.79 -19.54
CA LYS A 110 13.58 28.79 -18.45
C LYS A 110 12.94 29.12 -17.09
N LEU A 111 12.08 30.14 -17.02
CA LEU A 111 11.32 30.48 -15.80
C LEU A 111 10.38 29.34 -15.39
N TYR A 112 9.74 28.68 -16.35
CA TYR A 112 8.92 27.52 -16.07
C TYR A 112 9.76 26.38 -15.50
N VAL A 113 10.92 26.05 -16.07
CA VAL A 113 11.81 24.99 -15.56
C VAL A 113 12.27 25.27 -14.14
N VAL A 114 12.75 26.49 -13.86
CA VAL A 114 13.24 26.88 -12.53
C VAL A 114 12.11 26.89 -11.50
N SER A 115 10.94 27.46 -11.84
CA SER A 115 9.78 27.44 -10.93
C SER A 115 9.21 26.03 -10.73
N SER A 116 9.25 25.17 -11.76
CA SER A 116 8.81 23.76 -11.71
C SER A 116 9.73 22.88 -10.87
N GLY A 117 11.04 23.16 -10.86
CA GLY A 117 12.03 22.42 -10.08
C GLY A 117 11.81 22.54 -8.58
N SER A 118 11.24 23.66 -8.13
CA SER A 118 10.90 23.93 -6.72
C SER A 118 9.56 23.33 -6.29
N VAL A 119 8.81 22.68 -7.19
CA VAL A 119 7.49 22.13 -6.89
C VAL A 119 7.59 20.70 -6.39
N TRP A 120 7.02 20.47 -5.20
CA TRP A 120 6.77 19.14 -4.71
C TRP A 120 5.66 18.48 -5.52
N LYS A 121 6.01 17.45 -6.28
CA LYS A 121 5.06 16.58 -6.96
C LYS A 121 4.79 15.37 -6.09
N ARG A 122 3.55 14.91 -6.07
CA ARG A 122 3.21 13.69 -5.34
C ARG A 122 3.80 12.50 -6.11
N CYS A 123 4.74 11.77 -5.50
CA CYS A 123 5.40 10.61 -6.13
C CYS A 123 4.63 9.30 -5.93
N VAL A 124 3.72 9.25 -4.95
CA VAL A 124 2.83 8.11 -4.74
C VAL A 124 1.39 8.60 -4.88
N LYS A 125 0.70 8.19 -5.95
CA LYS A 125 -0.70 8.56 -6.17
C LYS A 125 -1.54 8.11 -4.97
N SER A 126 -2.53 8.91 -4.58
CA SER A 126 -3.47 8.47 -3.56
C SER A 126 -4.28 7.32 -4.13
N ALA A 127 -4.39 6.20 -3.40
CA ALA A 127 -5.25 5.09 -3.82
C ALA A 127 -6.73 5.50 -3.96
N LYS A 128 -7.11 6.67 -3.42
CA LYS A 128 -8.47 7.24 -3.57
C LYS A 128 -8.67 8.02 -4.86
N GLN A 129 -7.61 8.42 -5.56
CA GLN A 129 -7.68 9.19 -6.81
C GLN A 129 -7.70 8.24 -8.01
N GLY A 130 -8.63 8.45 -8.94
CA GLY A 130 -8.80 7.59 -10.11
C GLY A 130 -9.76 6.43 -9.89
N SER A 131 -9.99 5.66 -10.96
CA SER A 131 -10.83 4.47 -10.90
C SER A 131 -10.09 3.35 -10.18
N VAL A 132 -10.82 2.56 -9.37
CA VAL A 132 -10.19 1.43 -8.66
C VAL A 132 -9.77 0.32 -9.62
N VAL A 133 -10.45 0.15 -10.76
CA VAL A 133 -10.09 -0.83 -11.78
C VAL A 133 -8.78 -0.48 -12.50
N ASP A 134 -8.36 0.79 -12.46
CA ASP A 134 -7.06 1.21 -13.00
C ASP A 134 -5.88 0.58 -12.23
N LEU A 135 -6.15 -0.01 -11.05
CA LEU A 135 -5.17 -0.76 -10.26
C LEU A 135 -4.93 -2.18 -10.78
N ALA A 136 -5.77 -2.70 -11.68
CA ALA A 136 -5.72 -4.10 -12.12
C ALA A 136 -4.35 -4.53 -12.68
N PRO A 137 -3.69 -3.77 -13.59
CA PRO A 137 -2.38 -4.18 -14.11
C PRO A 137 -1.34 -4.28 -13.01
N ALA A 138 -1.32 -3.30 -12.11
CA ALA A 138 -0.38 -3.26 -11.01
C ALA A 138 -0.57 -4.38 -9.99
N ILE A 139 -1.83 -4.70 -9.67
CA ILE A 139 -2.14 -5.85 -8.80
C ILE A 139 -1.66 -7.13 -9.49
N SER A 140 -1.97 -7.31 -10.78
CA SER A 140 -1.53 -8.47 -11.55
C SER A 140 -0.01 -8.62 -11.55
N ASP A 141 0.73 -7.55 -11.82
CA ASP A 141 2.20 -7.56 -11.83
C ASP A 141 2.76 -7.89 -10.43
N SER A 142 2.22 -7.26 -9.39
CA SER A 142 2.63 -7.50 -8.00
C SER A 142 2.44 -8.96 -7.57
N LEU A 143 1.34 -9.59 -8.03
CA LEU A 143 1.05 -11.00 -7.78
C LEU A 143 1.93 -11.92 -8.64
N GLN A 144 2.14 -11.58 -9.91
CA GLN A 144 2.96 -12.35 -10.85
C GLN A 144 4.43 -12.40 -10.42
N MET A 145 4.99 -11.28 -9.96
CA MET A 145 6.35 -11.23 -9.40
C MET A 145 6.55 -12.20 -8.22
N ARG A 146 5.44 -12.58 -7.56
CA ARG A 146 5.41 -13.46 -6.40
C ARG A 146 4.84 -14.85 -6.72
N ALA A 147 4.68 -15.21 -7.99
CA ALA A 147 4.04 -16.45 -8.43
C ALA A 147 4.58 -17.71 -7.70
N ASN A 148 5.89 -17.75 -7.43
CA ASN A 148 6.53 -18.84 -6.72
C ASN A 148 6.04 -19.02 -5.27
N LEU A 149 5.64 -17.94 -4.58
CA LEU A 149 5.10 -18.02 -3.22
C LEU A 149 3.77 -18.76 -3.20
N TRP A 150 2.94 -18.53 -4.21
CA TRP A 150 1.59 -19.09 -4.32
C TRP A 150 1.60 -20.54 -4.78
N LYS A 151 2.68 -20.99 -5.44
CA LYS A 151 2.79 -22.33 -6.03
C LYS A 151 2.43 -23.42 -5.01
N GLY A 152 1.56 -24.33 -5.42
CA GLY A 152 1.10 -25.45 -4.59
C GLY A 152 0.09 -25.08 -3.50
N ALA A 153 -0.40 -23.84 -3.44
CA ALA A 153 -1.49 -23.49 -2.54
C ALA A 153 -2.75 -24.31 -2.85
N ASN A 154 -3.32 -24.95 -1.83
CA ASN A 154 -4.56 -25.72 -1.94
C ASN A 154 -5.79 -24.81 -1.98
N LEU A 155 -5.70 -23.65 -1.34
CA LEU A 155 -6.78 -22.67 -1.25
C LEU A 155 -6.20 -21.27 -1.05
N ILE A 156 -6.78 -20.29 -1.73
CA ILE A 156 -6.56 -18.86 -1.51
C ILE A 156 -7.84 -18.28 -0.91
N VAL A 157 -7.74 -17.54 0.20
CA VAL A 157 -8.88 -16.91 0.85
C VAL A 157 -8.71 -15.40 0.97
N PHE A 158 -9.84 -14.70 0.90
CA PHE A 158 -9.90 -13.24 0.97
C PHE A 158 -10.93 -12.80 2.00
N GLU A 159 -10.59 -11.81 2.83
CA GLU A 159 -11.59 -11.18 3.70
C GLU A 159 -12.66 -10.50 2.83
N GLN A 160 -13.92 -10.77 3.13
CA GLN A 160 -15.04 -10.14 2.45
C GLN A 160 -15.11 -8.64 2.80
N GLN A 161 -14.97 -7.79 1.79
CA GLN A 161 -14.91 -6.35 1.97
C GLN A 161 -16.29 -5.68 1.83
N PRO A 162 -16.75 -4.90 2.83
CA PRO A 162 -18.01 -4.15 2.73
C PRO A 162 -17.87 -2.84 1.92
N ASP A 163 -16.66 -2.27 1.85
CA ASP A 163 -16.39 -1.07 1.05
C ASP A 163 -16.36 -1.42 -0.44
N LYS A 164 -17.15 -0.72 -1.26
CA LYS A 164 -17.29 -1.03 -2.71
C LYS A 164 -15.98 -0.98 -3.47
N ARG A 165 -15.04 -0.11 -3.10
CA ARG A 165 -13.74 -0.01 -3.77
C ARG A 165 -12.84 -1.17 -3.35
N MET A 166 -12.78 -1.49 -2.06
CA MET A 166 -12.03 -2.65 -1.57
C MET A 166 -12.62 -3.96 -2.08
N LEU A 167 -13.95 -4.06 -2.23
CA LEU A 167 -14.62 -5.20 -2.86
C LEU A 167 -14.21 -5.36 -4.33
N CYS A 168 -14.01 -4.26 -5.06
CA CYS A 168 -13.46 -4.32 -6.41
C CYS A 168 -12.03 -4.87 -6.41
N VAL A 169 -11.18 -4.45 -5.46
CA VAL A 169 -9.82 -5.01 -5.30
C VAL A 169 -9.87 -6.50 -4.95
N GLN A 170 -10.75 -6.90 -4.02
CA GLN A 170 -11.00 -8.30 -3.70
C GLN A 170 -11.40 -9.10 -4.95
N GLY A 171 -12.28 -8.56 -5.78
CA GLY A 171 -12.69 -9.18 -7.05
C GLY A 171 -11.54 -9.33 -8.03
N MET A 172 -10.68 -8.32 -8.18
CA MET A 172 -9.49 -8.38 -9.05
C MET A 172 -8.50 -9.45 -8.58
N LEU A 173 -8.22 -9.51 -7.27
CA LEU A 173 -7.40 -10.56 -6.66
C LEU A 173 -7.99 -11.94 -6.91
N HIS A 174 -9.28 -12.11 -6.59
CA HIS A 174 -9.98 -13.38 -6.72
C HIS A 174 -9.97 -13.87 -8.17
N MET A 175 -10.24 -12.98 -9.14
CA MET A 175 -10.22 -13.33 -10.55
C MET A 175 -8.82 -13.72 -11.02
N TRP A 176 -7.78 -12.97 -10.62
CA TRP A 176 -6.40 -13.29 -10.98
C TRP A 176 -5.99 -14.70 -10.51
N PHE A 177 -6.24 -15.04 -9.24
CA PHE A 177 -5.89 -16.38 -8.74
C PHE A 177 -6.72 -17.49 -9.43
N VAL A 178 -8.00 -17.25 -9.71
CA VAL A 178 -8.84 -18.22 -10.44
C VAL A 178 -8.33 -18.45 -11.87
N THR A 179 -7.91 -17.42 -12.60
CA THR A 179 -7.35 -17.62 -13.95
C THR A 179 -6.00 -18.32 -13.95
N GLN A 180 -5.24 -18.23 -12.85
CA GLN A 180 -4.02 -19.02 -12.63
C GLN A 180 -4.30 -20.46 -12.16
N GLY A 181 -5.57 -20.88 -12.06
CA GLY A 181 -5.96 -22.25 -11.70
C GLY A 181 -6.05 -22.54 -10.20
N PHE A 182 -5.99 -21.52 -9.35
CA PHE A 182 -6.13 -21.71 -7.90
C PHE A 182 -7.60 -21.79 -7.48
N ARG A 183 -7.86 -22.59 -6.43
CA ARG A 183 -9.15 -22.55 -5.72
C ARG A 183 -9.19 -21.32 -4.83
N CYS A 184 -10.30 -20.58 -4.88
CA CYS A 184 -10.47 -19.35 -4.11
C CYS A 184 -11.78 -19.35 -3.31
N LYS A 185 -11.79 -18.65 -2.18
CA LYS A 185 -13.00 -18.47 -1.35
C LYS A 185 -13.00 -17.14 -0.60
N GLY A 186 -14.15 -16.47 -0.54
CA GLY A 186 -14.38 -15.35 0.38
C GLY A 186 -14.65 -15.82 1.82
N VAL A 187 -14.11 -15.11 2.80
CA VAL A 187 -14.29 -15.39 4.23
C VAL A 187 -14.91 -14.18 4.91
N SER A 188 -15.93 -14.41 5.73
CA SER A 188 -16.60 -13.32 6.45
C SER A 188 -15.68 -12.73 7.51
N ALA A 189 -15.61 -11.39 7.55
CA ALA A 189 -14.85 -10.63 8.54
C ALA A 189 -15.30 -10.83 10.00
N ILE A 190 -16.41 -11.55 10.24
CA ILE A 190 -16.87 -11.90 11.59
C ILE A 190 -15.98 -12.97 12.24
N HIS A 191 -15.35 -13.83 11.44
CA HIS A 191 -14.64 -15.01 11.93
C HIS A 191 -13.23 -14.73 12.46
N LYS A 192 -12.62 -13.61 12.08
CA LYS A 192 -11.22 -13.30 12.40
C LYS A 192 -10.89 -13.12 13.88
N LEU A 193 -11.88 -13.01 14.76
CA LEU A 193 -11.68 -12.91 16.21
C LEU A 193 -12.31 -14.10 16.96
N THR A 194 -12.66 -15.19 16.27
CA THR A 194 -13.32 -16.34 16.90
C THR A 194 -12.37 -17.49 17.19
N ASN A 195 -11.08 -17.33 16.86
CA ASN A 195 -10.03 -18.32 17.19
C ASN A 195 -9.74 -18.37 18.69
N MET A 196 -10.04 -17.30 19.41
CA MET A 196 -10.02 -17.24 20.87
C MET A 196 -11.01 -16.16 21.35
N THR A 197 -11.35 -16.20 22.63
CA THR A 197 -12.15 -15.15 23.27
C THR A 197 -11.56 -14.88 24.64
N THR A 198 -11.36 -13.62 25.00
CA THR A 198 -10.91 -13.21 26.34
C THR A 198 -11.87 -12.21 26.96
N ILE A 199 -11.76 -12.02 28.29
CA ILE A 199 -12.62 -11.09 29.03
C ILE A 199 -12.32 -9.63 28.65
N GLU A 200 -11.10 -9.35 28.21
CA GLU A 200 -10.59 -8.03 27.82
C GLU A 200 -10.94 -7.63 26.38
N ASP A 201 -11.64 -8.49 25.64
CA ASP A 201 -11.96 -8.27 24.23
C ASP A 201 -12.88 -7.06 24.02
N VAL A 202 -12.42 -6.12 23.18
CA VAL A 202 -13.18 -4.92 22.81
C VAL A 202 -13.66 -5.03 21.36
N THR A 203 -14.76 -5.74 21.14
CA THR A 203 -15.22 -6.06 19.78
C THR A 203 -16.31 -5.12 19.23
N LYS A 204 -16.89 -4.25 20.07
CA LYS A 204 -18.01 -3.37 19.68
C LYS A 204 -17.60 -2.21 18.77
N THR A 205 -16.33 -1.80 18.80
CA THR A 205 -15.84 -0.68 17.98
C THR A 205 -14.79 -1.16 16.99
N TYR A 206 -14.71 -0.51 15.83
CA TYR A 206 -13.70 -0.85 14.81
C TYR A 206 -12.27 -0.76 15.36
N LYS A 207 -11.95 0.32 16.09
CA LYS A 207 -10.64 0.52 16.72
C LYS A 207 -10.36 -0.55 17.78
N GLY A 208 -11.37 -0.93 18.56
CA GLY A 208 -11.30 -2.03 19.52
C GLY A 208 -10.98 -3.36 18.84
N ARG A 209 -11.74 -3.73 17.80
CA ARG A 209 -11.54 -4.96 17.03
C ARG A 209 -10.12 -5.07 16.49
N LYS A 210 -9.56 -3.98 15.95
CA LYS A 210 -8.17 -3.94 15.49
C LYS A 210 -7.17 -4.23 16.60
N LYS A 211 -7.36 -3.63 17.78
CA LYS A 211 -6.47 -3.86 18.92
C LYS A 211 -6.58 -5.30 19.41
N THR A 212 -7.81 -5.82 19.52
CA THR A 212 -8.07 -7.21 19.90
C THR A 212 -7.45 -8.19 18.91
N GLY A 213 -7.58 -7.97 17.60
CA GLY A 213 -6.95 -8.81 16.59
C GLY A 213 -5.43 -8.88 16.72
N ILE A 214 -4.75 -7.75 16.99
CA ILE A 214 -3.30 -7.76 17.24
C ILE A 214 -2.95 -8.60 18.47
N VAL A 215 -3.73 -8.51 19.55
CA VAL A 215 -3.52 -9.29 20.78
C VAL A 215 -3.73 -10.78 20.52
N HIS A 216 -4.85 -11.15 19.90
CA HIS A 216 -5.15 -12.54 19.54
C HIS A 216 -4.07 -13.13 18.63
N ALA A 217 -3.64 -12.39 17.60
CA ALA A 217 -2.57 -12.83 16.72
C ALA A 217 -1.26 -13.01 17.48
N ALA A 218 -0.88 -12.09 18.38
CA ALA A 218 0.35 -12.18 19.16
C ALA A 218 0.38 -13.40 20.09
N GLU A 219 -0.78 -13.90 20.52
CA GLU A 219 -0.91 -15.08 21.37
C GLU A 219 -0.96 -16.39 20.55
N LEU A 220 -1.44 -16.35 19.30
CA LEU A 220 -1.64 -17.54 18.46
C LEU A 220 -0.53 -17.82 17.47
N VAL A 221 0.35 -16.86 17.20
CA VAL A 221 1.48 -17.09 16.29
C VAL A 221 2.41 -18.18 16.83
N PRO A 222 2.95 -19.06 15.96
CA PRO A 222 3.67 -20.25 16.45
C PRO A 222 5.00 -19.97 17.14
N THR A 223 5.65 -18.83 16.88
CA THR A 223 6.97 -18.51 17.41
C THR A 223 7.10 -17.06 17.87
N GLU A 224 7.99 -16.82 18.83
CA GLU A 224 8.28 -15.49 19.36
C GLU A 224 8.95 -14.59 18.33
N GLU A 225 9.69 -15.14 17.36
CA GLU A 225 10.25 -14.39 16.23
C GLU A 225 9.14 -13.81 15.35
N LEU A 226 8.12 -14.62 15.00
CA LEU A 226 6.99 -14.19 14.18
C LEU A 226 6.14 -13.14 14.93
N LYS A 227 5.95 -13.33 16.24
CA LYS A 227 5.31 -12.35 17.11
C LYS A 227 6.03 -11.01 17.10
N THR A 228 7.36 -11.05 17.29
CA THR A 228 8.21 -9.86 17.30
C THR A 228 8.19 -9.15 15.94
N PHE A 229 8.27 -9.91 14.85
CA PHE A 229 8.15 -9.41 13.49
C PHE A 229 6.83 -8.65 13.29
N MET A 230 5.70 -9.29 13.60
CA MET A 230 4.37 -8.71 13.41
C MET A 230 4.17 -7.46 14.30
N LEU A 231 4.54 -7.51 15.58
CA LEU A 231 4.37 -6.37 16.48
C LEU A 231 5.19 -5.14 16.08
N LYS A 232 6.39 -5.34 15.51
CA LYS A 232 7.24 -4.25 14.99
C LYS A 232 6.74 -3.69 13.65
N HIS A 233 5.90 -4.43 12.91
CA HIS A 233 5.43 -3.99 11.61
C HIS A 233 4.53 -2.74 11.69
N PRO A 234 4.66 -1.76 10.76
CA PRO A 234 3.80 -0.57 10.71
C PRO A 234 2.33 -0.88 10.44
N LYS A 235 2.06 -2.01 9.78
CA LYS A 235 0.72 -2.52 9.44
C LYS A 235 0.39 -3.82 10.16
N LYS A 236 0.75 -3.88 11.45
CA LYS A 236 0.52 -5.05 12.31
C LYS A 236 -0.95 -5.47 12.40
N ASP A 237 -1.88 -4.52 12.28
CA ASP A 237 -3.32 -4.79 12.23
C ASP A 237 -3.70 -5.58 10.97
N ASP A 238 -3.25 -5.14 9.80
CA ASP A 238 -3.53 -5.82 8.53
C ASP A 238 -2.86 -7.23 8.50
N LEU A 239 -1.63 -7.34 9.04
CA LEU A 239 -0.91 -8.62 9.19
C LEU A 239 -1.65 -9.59 10.12
N ALA A 240 -2.10 -9.11 11.29
CA ALA A 240 -2.88 -9.90 12.25
C ALA A 240 -4.19 -10.42 11.64
N ASP A 241 -4.92 -9.56 10.93
CA ASP A 241 -6.18 -9.93 10.28
C ASP A 241 -5.97 -11.03 9.22
N SER A 242 -4.92 -10.92 8.39
CA SER A 242 -4.59 -11.95 7.39
C SER A 242 -4.24 -13.30 8.02
N PHE A 243 -3.53 -13.31 9.15
CA PHE A 243 -3.17 -14.52 9.88
C PHE A 243 -4.38 -15.18 10.55
N LEU A 244 -5.15 -14.41 11.35
CA LEU A 244 -6.28 -14.94 12.10
C LEU A 244 -7.38 -15.49 11.19
N GLN A 245 -7.65 -14.82 10.06
CA GLN A 245 -8.55 -15.36 9.05
C GLN A 245 -8.06 -16.71 8.53
N GLY A 246 -6.78 -16.82 8.20
CA GLY A 246 -6.19 -18.07 7.69
C GLY A 246 -6.28 -19.18 8.72
N LEU A 247 -5.96 -18.86 9.97
CA LEU A 247 -6.06 -19.78 11.10
C LEU A 247 -7.50 -20.30 11.29
N TRP A 248 -8.50 -19.40 11.22
CA TRP A 248 -9.90 -19.79 11.30
C TRP A 248 -10.31 -20.75 10.18
N VAL A 249 -9.86 -20.50 8.94
CA VAL A 249 -10.13 -21.38 7.80
C VAL A 249 -9.49 -22.75 7.99
N LEU A 250 -8.29 -22.84 8.56
CA LEU A 250 -7.67 -24.13 8.88
C LEU A 250 -8.46 -24.89 9.94
N GLU A 251 -8.98 -24.21 10.96
CA GLU A 251 -9.73 -24.85 12.05
C GLU A 251 -11.14 -25.29 11.67
N ASN A 252 -11.76 -24.60 10.71
CA ASN A 252 -13.17 -24.79 10.35
C ASN A 252 -13.34 -25.32 8.92
N GLY A 253 -12.23 -25.53 8.21
CA GLY A 253 -12.21 -26.14 6.89
C GLY A 253 -12.57 -27.62 7.02
N LYS A 254 -13.69 -28.04 6.42
CA LYS A 254 -13.89 -29.46 6.10
C LYS A 254 -12.87 -29.81 5.01
N HIS A 255 -11.81 -30.51 5.39
CA HIS A 255 -10.77 -30.99 4.48
C HIS A 255 -11.27 -32.20 3.68
#